data_AF-A0A914EA26-F1
#
_entry.id   AF-A0A914EA26-F1
#
_cell.length_a   1.000
_cell.length_b   1.000
_cell.length_c   1.000
_cell.angle_alpha   90.00
_cell.angle_beta   90.00
_cell.angle_gamma   90.00
#
_symmetry.space_group_name_H-M   'P 1'
#
loop_
_entity.id
_entity.type
_entity.pdbx_description
1 polymer ?
#
loop_
_entity_poly.entity_id
_entity_poly.type
_entity_poly.pdbx_seq_one_letter_code
_entity_poly.pdbx_strand_id
1 'polypeptide(L)'
;MNAALRNSGRPIAFSIFGYAYEDLAFVKSISNLMRVYDDIQRYWASILEIIDNIVTRQDWFAVSVGPGFWIDPDQNGSIMTFVKKMMPCFGDNCSYAIALLNRDNTTTQAKSTSFVLSDLNLTNPHGYNIMDLWAGQVVGSYKPSDTYSAVVNATGVHFIKAITLQ
;
A
#
# COMPACT_ATOMS: atom_id res chain seq x y z
N MET A 1 -15.17 6.02 25.84
CA MET A 1 -13.85 5.36 25.97
C MET A 1 -12.69 6.34 25.74
N ASN A 2 -12.54 6.97 24.56
CA ASN A 2 -11.44 7.90 24.28
C ASN A 2 -11.22 8.97 25.38
N ALA A 3 -12.29 9.64 25.83
CA ALA A 3 -12.20 10.62 26.91
C ALA A 3 -11.62 10.05 28.23
N ALA A 4 -11.97 8.80 28.58
CA ALA A 4 -11.44 8.14 29.76
C ALA A 4 -9.94 7.82 29.62
N LEU A 5 -9.50 7.38 28.43
CA LEU A 5 -8.08 7.15 28.14
C LEU A 5 -7.27 8.45 28.24
N ARG A 6 -7.78 9.55 27.69
CA ARG A 6 -7.14 10.88 27.81
C ARG A 6 -7.05 11.35 29.27
N ASN A 7 -8.07 11.11 30.07
CA ASN A 7 -8.10 11.48 31.48
C ASN A 7 -7.18 10.64 32.37
N SER A 8 -6.63 9.53 31.87
CA SER A 8 -5.65 8.72 32.60
C SER A 8 -4.28 9.39 32.75
N GLY A 9 -4.00 10.43 31.96
CA GLY A 9 -2.68 11.09 31.90
C GLY A 9 -1.59 10.27 31.19
N ARG A 10 -1.92 9.06 30.67
CA ARG A 10 -0.99 8.21 29.92
C ARG A 10 -1.29 8.30 28.42
N PRO A 11 -0.29 8.50 27.55
CA PRO A 11 -0.45 8.32 26.11
C PRO A 11 -0.72 6.85 25.80
N ILE A 12 -1.95 6.53 25.44
CA ILE A 12 -2.40 5.17 25.09
C ILE A 12 -2.92 5.21 23.66
N ALA A 13 -2.32 4.43 22.77
CA ALA A 13 -2.84 4.27 21.41
C ALA A 13 -4.22 3.60 21.48
N PHE A 14 -5.21 4.17 20.80
CA PHE A 14 -6.58 3.66 20.85
C PHE A 14 -7.02 3.11 19.49
N SER A 15 -7.19 1.78 19.43
CA SER A 15 -7.74 1.06 18.29
C SER A 15 -9.25 0.89 18.44
N ILE A 16 -9.99 1.14 17.36
CA ILE A 16 -11.44 0.94 17.31
C ILE A 16 -11.82 -0.01 16.18
N PHE A 17 -12.98 -0.66 16.33
CA PHE A 17 -13.63 -1.42 15.26
C PHE A 17 -15.00 -0.80 15.00
N GLY A 18 -15.36 -0.62 13.73
CA GLY A 18 -16.68 -0.18 13.34
C GLY A 18 -16.74 0.31 11.90
N TYR A 19 -17.91 0.16 11.28
CA TYR A 19 -18.18 0.58 9.90
C TYR A 19 -18.44 2.09 9.78
N ALA A 20 -17.63 2.92 10.45
CA ALA A 20 -17.82 4.37 10.52
C ALA A 20 -17.27 5.08 9.25
N TYR A 21 -17.70 4.61 8.08
CA TYR A 21 -17.36 5.23 6.79
C TYR A 21 -17.90 6.66 6.66
N GLU A 22 -18.95 6.98 7.43
CA GLU A 22 -19.76 8.18 7.26
C GLU A 22 -19.24 9.42 7.99
N ASP A 23 -18.44 9.27 9.07
CA ASP A 23 -17.84 10.41 9.79
C ASP A 23 -16.35 10.20 10.10
N LEU A 24 -15.54 10.29 9.05
CA LEU A 24 -14.09 10.18 9.13
C LEU A 24 -13.46 11.23 10.06
N ALA A 25 -14.04 12.43 10.15
CA ALA A 25 -13.50 13.51 10.98
C ALA A 25 -13.67 13.19 12.47
N PHE A 26 -14.85 12.71 12.86
CA PHE A 26 -15.10 12.25 14.22
C PHE A 26 -14.21 11.06 14.56
N VAL A 27 -14.14 10.05 13.70
CA VAL A 27 -13.32 8.86 13.90
C VAL A 27 -11.85 9.23 14.12
N LYS A 28 -11.27 10.07 13.24
CA LYS A 28 -9.90 10.59 13.38
C LYS A 28 -9.68 11.35 14.69
N SER A 29 -10.71 12.04 15.19
CA SER A 29 -10.61 12.79 16.44
C SER A 29 -10.57 11.91 17.70
N ILE A 30 -11.01 10.65 17.59
CA ILE A 30 -11.17 9.77 18.75
C ILE A 30 -10.26 8.55 18.77
N SER A 31 -9.59 8.18 17.67
CA SER A 31 -8.78 6.96 17.61
C SER A 31 -7.45 7.17 16.88
N ASN A 32 -6.54 6.22 17.06
CA ASN A 32 -5.27 6.18 16.33
C ASN A 32 -5.26 5.16 15.20
N LEU A 33 -6.15 4.18 15.27
CA LEU A 33 -6.37 3.23 14.20
C LEU A 33 -7.81 2.71 14.21
N MET A 34 -8.31 2.36 13.03
CA MET A 34 -9.64 1.79 12.86
C MET A 34 -9.59 0.54 11.97
N ARG A 35 -10.14 -0.57 12.47
CA ARG A 35 -10.42 -1.75 11.65
C ARG A 35 -11.65 -1.50 10.78
N VAL A 36 -11.49 -1.70 9.47
CA VAL A 36 -12.48 -1.34 8.44
C VAL A 36 -13.13 -2.52 7.73
N TYR A 37 -12.62 -3.72 7.97
CA TYR A 37 -13.13 -4.94 7.36
C TYR A 37 -13.25 -6.07 8.39
N ASP A 38 -13.88 -7.16 7.95
CA ASP A 38 -14.12 -8.34 8.76
C ASP A 38 -12.79 -9.03 9.14
N ASP A 39 -12.87 -9.85 10.19
CA ASP A 39 -11.72 -10.53 10.76
C ASP A 39 -11.04 -11.44 9.73
N ILE A 40 -9.73 -11.31 9.64
CA ILE A 40 -8.94 -12.15 8.76
C ILE A 40 -8.97 -13.62 9.19
N GLN A 41 -9.07 -14.50 8.21
CA GLN A 41 -9.04 -15.94 8.39
C GLN A 41 -7.73 -16.53 7.86
N ARG A 42 -7.36 -17.73 8.35
CA ARG A 42 -6.08 -18.39 8.03
C ARG A 42 -6.03 -19.05 6.64
N TYR A 43 -6.76 -18.52 5.66
CA TYR A 43 -6.79 -19.04 4.30
C TYR A 43 -6.74 -17.93 3.26
N TRP A 44 -6.20 -18.26 2.09
CA TRP A 44 -5.90 -17.29 1.03
C TRP A 44 -7.11 -16.50 0.52
N ALA A 45 -8.30 -17.08 0.51
CA ALA A 45 -9.50 -16.37 0.04
C ALA A 45 -9.86 -15.17 0.94
N SER A 46 -9.76 -15.30 2.27
CA SER A 46 -10.03 -14.20 3.21
C SER A 46 -9.06 -13.03 3.00
N ILE A 47 -7.81 -13.36 2.70
CA ILE A 47 -6.81 -12.38 2.33
C ILE A 47 -7.23 -11.58 1.08
N LEU A 48 -7.71 -12.25 0.02
CA LEU A 48 -8.13 -11.58 -1.21
C LEU A 48 -9.36 -10.68 -1.00
N GLU A 49 -10.29 -11.07 -0.12
CA GLU A 49 -11.50 -10.30 0.20
C GLU A 49 -11.17 -8.95 0.89
N ILE A 50 -10.28 -8.97 1.88
CA ILE A 50 -9.78 -7.75 2.55
C ILE A 50 -9.19 -6.78 1.52
N ILE A 51 -8.43 -7.34 0.60
CA ILE A 51 -7.76 -6.61 -0.45
C ILE A 51 -8.77 -6.01 -1.41
N ASP A 52 -9.68 -6.80 -1.95
CA ASP A 52 -10.70 -6.27 -2.86
C ASP A 52 -11.53 -5.15 -2.19
N ASN A 53 -11.76 -5.22 -0.87
CA ASN A 53 -12.35 -4.11 -0.11
C ASN A 53 -11.48 -2.84 -0.14
N ILE A 54 -10.17 -2.95 0.11
CA ILE A 54 -9.22 -1.84 0.08
C ILE A 54 -9.16 -1.18 -1.29
N VAL A 55 -9.04 -1.97 -2.37
CA VAL A 55 -8.97 -1.42 -3.73
C VAL A 55 -10.28 -0.76 -4.13
N THR A 56 -11.42 -1.38 -3.81
CA THR A 56 -12.74 -0.81 -4.15
C THR A 56 -12.96 0.56 -3.52
N ARG A 57 -12.32 0.84 -2.37
CA ARG A 57 -12.46 2.09 -1.62
C ARG A 57 -11.15 2.88 -1.55
N GLN A 58 -10.21 2.64 -2.47
CA GLN A 58 -8.86 3.21 -2.41
C GLN A 58 -8.86 4.74 -2.29
N ASP A 59 -9.79 5.44 -2.95
CA ASP A 59 -9.89 6.90 -2.89
C ASP A 59 -10.25 7.39 -1.47
N TRP A 60 -11.16 6.66 -0.81
CA TRP A 60 -11.51 6.94 0.59
C TRP A 60 -10.33 6.63 1.51
N PHE A 61 -9.63 5.51 1.32
CA PHE A 61 -8.48 5.14 2.13
C PHE A 61 -7.30 6.11 1.98
N ALA A 62 -7.02 6.56 0.76
CA ALA A 62 -5.92 7.45 0.44
C ALA A 62 -5.99 8.79 1.19
N VAL A 63 -7.20 9.32 1.40
CA VAL A 63 -7.43 10.57 2.17
C VAL A 63 -7.66 10.32 3.66
N SER A 64 -7.90 9.06 4.04
CA SER A 64 -8.21 8.68 5.43
C SER A 64 -6.97 8.49 6.28
N VAL A 65 -5.85 8.01 5.73
CA VAL A 65 -4.66 7.65 6.53
C VAL A 65 -3.66 8.81 6.70
N GLY A 66 -2.99 8.87 7.84
CA GLY A 66 -1.93 9.84 8.09
C GLY A 66 -1.34 9.76 9.51
N PRO A 67 -0.34 10.57 9.85
CA PRO A 67 0.20 10.62 11.20
C PRO A 67 -0.91 10.82 12.24
N GLY A 68 -0.99 9.90 13.20
CA GLY A 68 -1.99 9.93 14.27
C GLY A 68 -3.29 9.17 13.96
N PHE A 69 -3.54 8.73 12.72
CA PHE A 69 -4.68 7.88 12.37
C PHE A 69 -4.37 6.93 11.19
N TRP A 70 -4.51 5.63 11.43
CA TRP A 70 -4.27 4.58 10.44
C TRP A 70 -5.48 3.69 10.23
N ILE A 71 -5.57 3.12 9.04
CA ILE A 71 -6.55 2.10 8.74
C ILE A 71 -5.91 0.74 9.00
N ASP A 72 -6.62 -0.10 9.74
CA ASP A 72 -6.21 -1.44 10.12
C ASP A 72 -6.96 -2.47 9.25
N PRO A 73 -6.29 -3.11 8.28
CA PRO A 73 -6.90 -4.15 7.45
C PRO A 73 -6.97 -5.52 8.15
N ASP A 74 -6.69 -5.57 9.46
CA ASP A 74 -6.43 -6.79 10.24
C ASP A 74 -5.11 -7.49 9.87
N GLN A 75 -4.64 -8.43 10.70
CA GLN A 75 -3.30 -9.00 10.60
C GLN A 75 -3.08 -9.90 9.37
N ASN A 76 -2.15 -9.47 8.50
CA ASN A 76 -1.49 -10.19 7.40
C ASN A 76 -2.35 -10.56 6.17
N GLY A 77 -2.47 -9.59 5.25
CA GLY A 77 -3.06 -9.76 3.91
C GLY A 77 -2.08 -10.26 2.83
N SER A 78 -2.55 -10.23 1.57
CA SER A 78 -1.77 -10.33 0.32
C SER A 78 -2.58 -10.49 -1.01
N ILE A 79 -2.50 -9.72 -2.11
CA ILE A 79 -1.82 -8.50 -2.62
C ILE A 79 -2.68 -7.87 -3.79
N MET A 80 -2.43 -6.63 -4.25
CA MET A 80 -2.68 -6.08 -5.62
C MET A 80 -1.57 -5.05 -5.98
N THR A 81 -1.66 -4.38 -7.15
CA THR A 81 -0.70 -3.34 -7.52
C THR A 81 -0.96 -2.04 -6.74
N PHE A 82 -0.12 -1.77 -5.75
CA PHE A 82 -0.14 -0.51 -5.00
C PHE A 82 0.97 0.40 -5.46
N VAL A 83 0.62 1.62 -5.87
CA VAL A 83 1.57 2.69 -6.13
C VAL A 83 1.41 3.75 -5.04
N LYS A 84 2.44 3.96 -4.22
CA LYS A 84 2.41 4.98 -3.16
C LYS A 84 3.53 6.00 -3.36
N LYS A 85 3.18 7.28 -3.35
CA LYS A 85 4.12 8.42 -3.36
C LYS A 85 4.96 8.40 -2.07
N MET A 86 6.27 8.58 -2.20
CA MET A 86 7.24 8.51 -1.10
C MET A 86 8.39 9.49 -1.28
N MET A 87 9.16 9.71 -0.21
CA MET A 87 10.42 10.44 -0.26
C MET A 87 11.56 9.59 -0.86
N PRO A 88 12.57 10.22 -1.51
CA PRO A 88 12.69 11.67 -1.73
C PRO A 88 11.71 12.21 -2.79
N CYS A 89 11.41 13.50 -2.65
CA CYS A 89 10.65 14.32 -3.58
C CYS A 89 11.47 15.55 -3.95
N PHE A 90 11.56 15.86 -5.24
CA PHE A 90 12.24 17.03 -5.79
C PHE A 90 11.22 17.86 -6.57
N GLY A 91 10.66 18.89 -5.94
CA GLY A 91 9.48 19.58 -6.44
C GLY A 91 8.29 18.62 -6.51
N ASP A 92 7.64 18.55 -7.67
CA ASP A 92 6.51 17.65 -7.91
C ASP A 92 6.93 16.20 -8.19
N ASN A 93 8.22 15.96 -8.47
CA ASN A 93 8.74 14.64 -8.81
C ASN A 93 9.10 13.85 -7.55
N CYS A 94 8.34 12.80 -7.26
CA CYS A 94 8.55 11.98 -6.06
C CYS A 94 8.95 10.55 -6.39
N SER A 95 9.47 9.87 -5.37
CA SER A 95 9.71 8.43 -5.44
C SER A 95 8.41 7.67 -5.23
N TYR A 96 8.37 6.41 -5.67
CA TYR A 96 7.19 5.56 -5.53
C TYR A 96 7.55 4.16 -5.02
N ALA A 97 6.69 3.58 -4.19
CA ALA A 97 6.69 2.14 -3.92
C ALA A 97 5.70 1.47 -4.86
N ILE A 98 6.10 0.34 -5.47
CA ILE A 98 5.27 -0.43 -6.40
C ILE A 98 5.34 -1.90 -5.98
N ALA A 99 4.22 -2.49 -5.59
CA ALA A 99 4.09 -3.92 -5.35
C ALA A 99 3.39 -4.58 -6.53
N LEU A 100 3.84 -5.76 -6.99
CA LEU A 100 3.17 -6.56 -8.02
C LEU A 100 2.72 -7.88 -7.40
N LEU A 101 1.43 -8.18 -7.45
CA LEU A 101 0.90 -9.49 -7.05
C LEU A 101 0.71 -10.45 -8.22
N ASN A 102 1.09 -11.71 -8.01
CA ASN A 102 0.42 -12.84 -8.65
C ASN A 102 -0.71 -13.50 -7.81
N ARG A 103 -1.99 -13.22 -8.13
CA ARG A 103 -3.18 -13.72 -7.38
C ARG A 103 -3.43 -15.22 -7.55
N ASP A 104 -2.72 -15.85 -8.48
CA ASP A 104 -2.89 -17.25 -8.79
C ASP A 104 -2.50 -18.10 -7.59
N ASN A 105 -3.48 -18.81 -7.05
CA ASN A 105 -3.36 -19.82 -6.01
C ASN A 105 -3.72 -21.22 -6.52
N THR A 106 -3.98 -21.35 -7.81
CA THR A 106 -4.38 -22.60 -8.46
C THR A 106 -3.18 -23.33 -9.05
N THR A 107 -2.10 -22.60 -9.35
CA THR A 107 -0.86 -23.12 -9.88
C THR A 107 0.32 -22.68 -9.03
N THR A 108 1.46 -23.37 -9.15
CA THR A 108 2.74 -22.93 -8.56
C THR A 108 3.57 -22.12 -9.56
N GLN A 109 3.01 -21.77 -10.72
CA GLN A 109 3.75 -21.16 -11.81
C GLN A 109 3.95 -19.67 -11.57
N ALA A 110 5.18 -19.21 -11.80
CA ALA A 110 5.49 -17.80 -11.86
C ALA A 110 4.91 -17.18 -13.14
N LYS A 111 4.49 -15.92 -13.06
CA LYS A 111 3.97 -15.16 -14.19
C LYS A 111 4.85 -13.97 -14.49
N SER A 112 5.14 -13.77 -15.79
CA SER A 112 5.82 -12.57 -16.27
C SER A 112 4.80 -11.44 -16.43
N THR A 113 5.17 -10.23 -16.03
CA THR A 113 4.39 -9.01 -16.23
C THR A 113 5.30 -7.88 -16.65
N SER A 114 4.75 -6.91 -17.37
CA SER A 114 5.47 -5.72 -17.80
C SER A 114 4.54 -4.51 -17.86
N PHE A 115 5.08 -3.32 -17.58
CA PHE A 115 4.35 -2.06 -17.68
C PHE A 115 5.28 -0.93 -18.11
N VAL A 116 4.71 0.08 -18.76
CA VAL A 116 5.40 1.35 -19.01
C VAL A 116 5.29 2.22 -17.77
N LEU A 117 6.37 2.89 -17.37
CA LEU A 117 6.37 3.71 -16.14
C LEU A 117 5.30 4.81 -16.18
N SER A 118 5.08 5.45 -17.32
CA SER A 118 4.06 6.48 -17.50
C SER A 118 2.63 5.98 -17.27
N ASP A 119 2.35 4.69 -17.51
CA ASP A 119 1.03 4.11 -17.27
C ASP A 119 0.70 4.04 -15.78
N LEU A 120 1.73 4.03 -14.92
CA LEU A 120 1.62 4.16 -13.46
C LEU A 120 1.75 5.60 -12.98
N ASN A 121 1.70 6.58 -13.88
CA ASN A 121 1.87 8.00 -13.62
C ASN A 121 3.26 8.38 -13.05
N LEU A 122 4.29 7.58 -13.34
CA LEU A 122 5.69 7.90 -13.04
C LEU A 122 6.27 8.75 -14.19
N THR A 123 6.07 10.06 -14.10
CA THR A 123 6.29 11.01 -15.22
C THR A 123 7.53 11.89 -15.10
N ASN A 124 8.41 11.67 -14.11
CA ASN A 124 9.63 12.48 -13.97
C ASN A 124 10.52 12.36 -15.23
N PRO A 125 10.79 13.46 -15.97
CA PRO A 125 11.63 13.42 -17.17
C PRO A 125 13.08 12.99 -16.90
N HIS A 126 13.58 13.18 -15.67
CA HIS A 126 14.90 12.71 -15.25
C HIS A 126 14.93 11.18 -15.05
N GLY A 127 13.78 10.54 -14.89
CA GLY A 127 13.64 9.10 -14.71
C GLY A 127 13.77 8.64 -13.26
N TYR A 128 13.91 7.34 -13.09
CA TYR A 128 13.89 6.65 -11.80
C TYR A 128 14.94 5.55 -11.73
N ASN A 129 15.65 5.44 -10.61
CA ASN A 129 16.37 4.22 -10.24
C ASN A 129 15.40 3.24 -9.59
N ILE A 130 15.18 2.09 -10.20
CA ILE A 130 14.34 1.04 -9.65
C ILE A 130 15.17 0.16 -8.72
N MET A 131 14.75 0.03 -7.47
CA MET A 131 15.36 -0.81 -6.44
C MET A 131 14.43 -1.98 -6.11
N ASP A 132 14.95 -3.20 -6.17
CA ASP A 132 14.31 -4.37 -5.59
C ASP A 132 14.43 -4.30 -4.06
N LEU A 133 13.28 -4.32 -3.38
CA LEU A 133 13.21 -4.16 -1.93
C LEU A 133 13.51 -5.45 -1.16
N TRP A 134 13.41 -6.62 -1.80
CA TRP A 134 13.79 -7.89 -1.18
C TRP A 134 15.30 -8.09 -1.24
N ALA A 135 15.91 -7.79 -2.39
CA ALA A 135 17.36 -7.88 -2.56
C ALA A 135 18.10 -6.67 -1.99
N GLY A 136 17.42 -5.53 -1.83
CA GLY A 136 18.04 -4.28 -1.40
C GLY A 136 18.96 -3.66 -2.45
N GLN A 137 18.73 -3.94 -3.73
CA GLN A 137 19.63 -3.55 -4.82
C GLN A 137 18.92 -2.78 -5.93
N VAL A 138 19.60 -1.78 -6.49
CA VAL A 138 19.15 -1.08 -7.70
C VAL A 138 19.30 -2.01 -8.89
N VAL A 139 18.20 -2.30 -9.57
CA VAL A 139 18.14 -3.21 -10.71
C VAL A 139 18.28 -2.48 -12.06
N GLY A 140 18.06 -1.16 -12.09
CA GLY A 140 18.27 -0.36 -13.29
C GLY A 140 17.74 1.07 -13.17
N SER A 141 18.01 1.87 -14.20
CA SER A 141 17.49 3.23 -14.36
C SER A 141 16.54 3.28 -15.55
N TYR A 142 15.37 3.89 -15.37
CA TYR A 142 14.27 3.86 -16.33
C TYR A 142 13.67 5.26 -16.51
N LYS A 143 13.37 5.63 -17.76
CA LYS A 143 12.60 6.81 -18.14
C LYS A 143 11.09 6.53 -18.13
N PRO A 144 10.24 7.56 -18.11
CA PRO A 144 8.78 7.37 -18.14
C PRO A 144 8.28 6.51 -19.32
N SER A 145 8.95 6.57 -20.47
CA SER A 145 8.62 5.79 -21.67
C SER A 145 9.15 4.35 -21.64
N ASP A 146 9.98 3.99 -20.67
CA ASP A 146 10.62 2.68 -20.63
C ASP A 146 9.67 1.64 -20.04
N THR A 147 9.83 0.40 -20.52
CA THR A 147 9.09 -0.76 -20.01
C THR A 147 9.90 -1.44 -18.91
N TYR A 148 9.28 -1.61 -17.75
CA TYR A 148 9.79 -2.49 -16.69
C TYR A 148 9.12 -3.86 -16.78
N SER A 149 9.91 -4.92 -16.59
CA SER A 149 9.42 -6.31 -16.62
C SER A 149 9.88 -7.05 -15.36
N ALA A 150 9.00 -7.91 -14.84
CA ALA A 150 9.29 -8.76 -13.68
C ALA A 150 8.62 -10.13 -13.79
N VAL A 151 9.16 -11.08 -13.05
CA VAL A 151 8.57 -12.42 -12.87
C VAL A 151 8.11 -12.54 -11.43
N VAL A 152 6.84 -12.92 -11.23
CA VAL A 152 6.23 -12.99 -9.89
C VAL A 152 5.72 -14.42 -9.64
N ASN A 153 6.27 -15.07 -8.62
CA ASN A 153 5.84 -16.41 -8.19
C ASN A 153 4.35 -16.43 -7.81
N ALA A 154 3.67 -17.56 -7.99
CA ALA A 154 2.30 -17.75 -7.53
C ALA A 154 2.14 -17.39 -6.05
N THR A 155 1.09 -16.65 -5.70
CA THR A 155 0.85 -16.06 -4.36
C THR A 155 1.95 -15.12 -3.84
N GLY A 156 2.96 -14.79 -4.65
CA GLY A 156 4.11 -13.99 -4.28
C GLY A 156 4.02 -12.51 -4.66
N VAL A 157 4.96 -11.71 -4.13
CA VAL A 157 5.10 -10.28 -4.39
C VAL A 157 6.46 -9.97 -4.99
N HIS A 158 6.45 -9.22 -6.09
CA HIS A 158 7.62 -8.46 -6.50
C HIS A 158 7.48 -7.02 -5.99
N PHE A 159 8.40 -6.58 -5.11
CA PHE A 159 8.28 -5.29 -4.45
C PHE A 159 9.46 -4.39 -4.80
N ILE A 160 9.17 -3.23 -5.41
CA ILE A 160 10.18 -2.30 -5.86
C ILE A 160 9.95 -0.87 -5.33
N LYS A 161 11.04 -0.11 -5.24
CA LYS A 161 11.01 1.34 -5.05
C LYS A 161 11.57 2.02 -6.29
N ALA A 162 10.76 2.86 -6.93
CA ALA A 162 11.19 3.79 -7.97
C ALA A 162 11.71 5.08 -7.32
N ILE A 163 13.04 5.23 -7.27
CA ILE A 163 13.72 6.38 -6.66
C ILE A 163 13.85 7.47 -7.71
N THR A 164 13.22 8.61 -7.47
CA THR A 164 13.22 9.75 -8.38
C THR A 164 14.63 10.33 -8.58
N LEU A 165 14.97 10.70 -9.82
CA LEU A 165 16.26 11.31 -10.19
C LEU A 165 16.15 12.85 -10.33
N GLN A 166 17.29 13.53 -10.22
CA GLN A 166 17.47 14.97 -10.49
C GLN A 166 18.24 15.18 -11.78
#